data_AF-A0A1Q4X7M7-F1
#
_entry.id   AF-A0A1Q4X7M7-F1
#
_cell.length_a   1.000
_cell.length_b   1.000
_cell.length_c   1.000
_cell.angle_alpha   90.00
_cell.angle_beta   90.00
_cell.angle_gamma   90.00
#
_symmetry.space_group_name_H-M   'P 1'
#
loop_
_entity.id
_entity.type
_entity.pdbx_description
1 polymer ?
#
loop_
_entity_poly.entity_id
_entity_poly.type
_entity_poly.pdbx_seq_one_letter_code
_entity_poly.pdbx_strand_id
1 'polypeptide(L)'
;MIYLDTSALVKLTRREPGTTELFEWLNADHRLGVRRVSSVLAEVELTRALRRSSPKALVNVPLVLSDLYLVEITAVVRQTAASYDDPLLRSLDAIHLATAQILTGGLDAFVTYDKRLLEAASGVGLTVAAPGLYDG
;
A
#
# COMPACT_ATOMS: atom_id res chain seq x y z
N MET A 1 -12.43 3.93 -0.67
CA MET A 1 -11.31 3.26 -1.38
C MET A 1 -10.27 2.82 -0.36
N ILE A 2 -9.56 1.73 -0.58
CA ILE A 2 -8.49 1.25 0.32
C ILE A 2 -7.18 1.26 -0.45
N TYR A 3 -6.22 2.05 0.01
CA TYR A 3 -4.88 2.10 -0.58
C TYR A 3 -4.00 1.01 0.02
N LEU A 4 -3.40 0.20 -0.83
CA LEU A 4 -2.46 -0.85 -0.43
C LEU A 4 -1.06 -0.44 -0.88
N ASP A 5 -0.14 -0.22 0.06
CA ASP A 5 1.27 -0.10 -0.27
C ASP A 5 1.86 -1.46 -0.70
N THR A 6 3.11 -1.45 -1.17
CA THR A 6 3.75 -2.70 -1.60
C THR A 6 3.88 -3.72 -0.46
N SER A 7 4.09 -3.29 0.78
CA SER A 7 4.23 -4.23 1.91
C SER A 7 2.94 -5.00 2.20
N ALA A 8 1.76 -4.37 2.04
CA ALA A 8 0.46 -5.04 2.08
C ALA A 8 0.27 -6.00 0.89
N LEU A 9 0.68 -5.59 -0.32
CA LEU A 9 0.57 -6.44 -1.52
C LEU A 9 1.45 -7.70 -1.44
N VAL A 10 2.62 -7.61 -0.80
CA VAL A 10 3.47 -8.80 -0.55
C VAL A 10 2.70 -9.84 0.25
N LYS A 11 1.95 -9.45 1.30
CA LYS A 11 1.10 -10.37 2.08
C LYS A 11 -0.02 -11.01 1.26
N LEU A 12 -0.60 -10.27 0.31
CA LEU A 12 -1.60 -10.83 -0.59
C LEU A 12 -1.00 -11.78 -1.64
N THR A 13 0.30 -11.65 -1.93
CA THR A 13 0.97 -12.45 -2.96
C THR A 13 1.60 -13.73 -2.40
N ARG A 14 2.02 -13.71 -1.13
CA ARG A 14 2.58 -14.87 -0.41
C ARG A 14 2.09 -14.87 1.04
N ARG A 15 1.87 -16.06 1.59
CA ARG A 15 1.49 -16.20 3.00
C ARG A 15 2.67 -15.85 3.91
N GLU A 16 2.44 -14.89 4.80
CA GLU A 16 3.37 -14.45 5.85
C GLU A 16 2.58 -13.91 7.07
N PRO A 17 3.22 -13.59 8.21
CA PRO A 17 2.51 -13.01 9.36
C PRO A 17 1.68 -11.77 8.97
N GLY A 18 0.44 -11.69 9.45
CA GLY A 18 -0.53 -10.65 9.10
C GLY A 18 -1.34 -10.91 7.83
N THR A 19 -1.06 -11.97 7.07
CA THR A 19 -1.79 -12.25 5.81
C THR A 19 -3.25 -12.60 6.05
N THR A 20 -3.53 -13.44 7.05
CA THR A 20 -4.90 -13.86 7.37
C THR A 20 -5.72 -12.66 7.82
N GLU A 21 -5.15 -11.85 8.73
CA GLU A 21 -5.77 -10.66 9.28
C GLU A 21 -6.03 -9.61 8.20
N LEU A 22 -5.09 -9.42 7.26
CA LEU A 22 -5.30 -8.54 6.10
C LEU A 22 -6.44 -9.04 5.22
N PHE A 23 -6.44 -10.33 4.90
CA PHE A 23 -7.45 -10.93 4.04
C PHE A 23 -8.85 -10.81 4.66
N GLU A 24 -9.00 -11.14 5.94
CA GLU A 24 -10.27 -11.00 6.67
C GLU A 24 -10.71 -9.54 6.75
N TRP A 25 -9.77 -8.63 7.06
CA TRP A 25 -10.07 -7.20 7.16
C TRP A 25 -10.55 -6.61 5.82
N LEU A 26 -9.96 -7.03 4.70
CA LEU A 26 -10.35 -6.60 3.34
C LEU A 26 -11.66 -7.20 2.84
N ASN A 27 -12.12 -8.31 3.41
CA ASN A 27 -13.34 -9.02 3.01
C ASN A 27 -14.45 -8.95 4.07
N ALA A 28 -14.32 -8.10 5.09
CA ALA A 28 -15.39 -7.81 6.03
C ALA A 28 -16.60 -7.20 5.31
N ASP A 29 -17.82 -7.51 5.76
CA ASP A 29 -19.08 -7.16 5.09
C ASP A 29 -19.18 -5.67 4.71
N HIS A 30 -18.80 -4.76 5.60
CA HIS A 30 -18.85 -3.32 5.37
C HIS A 30 -17.76 -2.78 4.41
N ARG A 31 -16.83 -3.64 3.98
CA ARG A 31 -15.79 -3.33 2.98
C ARG A 31 -15.98 -4.09 1.68
N LEU A 32 -17.00 -4.94 1.58
CA LEU A 32 -17.34 -5.59 0.31
C LEU A 32 -17.67 -4.54 -0.74
N GLY A 33 -17.04 -4.65 -1.91
CA GLY A 33 -17.18 -3.68 -3.01
C GLY A 33 -16.37 -2.40 -2.86
N VAL A 34 -15.65 -2.19 -1.75
CA VAL A 34 -14.71 -1.07 -1.62
C VAL A 34 -13.53 -1.29 -2.55
N ARG A 35 -13.31 -0.35 -3.48
CA ARG A 35 -12.22 -0.42 -4.45
C ARG A 35 -10.86 -0.41 -3.76
N ARG A 36 -10.02 -1.40 -4.10
CA ARG A 36 -8.61 -1.51 -3.72
C ARG A 36 -7.78 -0.73 -4.73
N VAL A 37 -6.88 0.11 -4.25
CA VAL A 37 -6.06 1.00 -5.07
C VAL A 37 -4.59 0.91 -4.66
N SER A 38 -3.69 1.18 -5.60
CA SER A 38 -2.26 1.38 -5.30
C SER A 38 -1.65 2.33 -6.34
N SER A 39 -0.39 2.69 -6.18
CA SER A 39 0.37 3.36 -7.23
C SER A 39 0.80 2.36 -8.31
N VAL A 40 0.92 2.80 -9.57
CA VAL A 40 1.62 2.01 -10.62
C VAL A 40 3.05 1.64 -10.21
N LEU A 41 3.64 2.33 -9.22
CA LEU A 41 4.91 1.95 -8.61
C LEU A 41 4.93 0.50 -8.07
N ALA A 42 3.77 -0.01 -7.63
CA ALA A 42 3.62 -1.36 -7.11
C ALA A 42 4.04 -2.44 -8.13
N GLU A 43 3.91 -2.19 -9.43
CA GLU A 43 4.34 -3.13 -10.49
C GLU A 43 5.84 -3.43 -10.38
N VAL A 44 6.63 -2.38 -10.10
CA VAL A 44 8.08 -2.46 -9.96
C VAL A 44 8.44 -3.01 -8.59
N GLU A 45 7.89 -2.45 -7.53
CA GLU A 45 8.29 -2.79 -6.17
C GLU A 45 7.89 -4.21 -5.78
N LEU A 46 6.66 -4.64 -6.07
CA LEU A 46 6.18 -5.98 -5.72
C LEU A 46 7.02 -7.04 -6.42
N THR A 47 7.25 -6.88 -7.72
CA THR A 47 8.10 -7.78 -8.52
C THR A 47 9.51 -7.86 -7.94
N ARG A 48 10.13 -6.72 -7.60
CA ARG A 48 11.49 -6.68 -7.03
C ARG A 48 11.56 -7.27 -5.62
N ALA A 49 10.56 -7.01 -4.78
CA ALA A 49 10.47 -7.54 -3.43
C ALA A 49 10.38 -9.08 -3.46
N LEU A 50 9.54 -9.63 -4.34
CA LEU A 50 9.36 -11.07 -4.48
C LEU A 50 10.56 -11.75 -5.15
N ARG A 51 11.22 -11.13 -6.14
CA ARG A 51 12.49 -11.64 -6.67
C ARG A 51 13.56 -11.83 -5.60
N ARG A 52 13.59 -10.96 -4.60
CA ARG A 52 14.57 -11.02 -3.52
C ARG A 52 14.22 -12.06 -2.46
N SER A 53 12.94 -12.18 -2.12
CA SER A 53 12.50 -12.88 -0.91
C SER A 53 11.74 -14.18 -1.18
N SER A 54 11.05 -14.30 -2.32
CA SER A 54 10.20 -15.45 -2.65
C SER A 54 9.97 -15.55 -4.17
N PRO A 55 10.98 -15.93 -4.97
CA PRO A 55 10.87 -15.96 -6.44
C PRO A 55 9.71 -16.81 -6.97
N LYS A 56 9.36 -17.89 -6.27
CA LYS A 56 8.23 -18.76 -6.64
C LYS A 56 6.87 -18.04 -6.61
N ALA A 57 6.73 -16.99 -5.78
CA ALA A 57 5.49 -16.22 -5.67
C ALA A 57 5.30 -15.20 -6.81
N LEU A 58 6.30 -15.01 -7.69
CA LEU A 58 6.19 -14.10 -8.84
C LEU A 58 5.04 -14.48 -9.78
N VAL A 59 4.69 -15.76 -9.84
CA VAL A 59 3.55 -16.25 -10.64
C VAL A 59 2.21 -15.63 -10.22
N ASN A 60 2.10 -15.16 -8.97
CA ASN A 60 0.86 -14.58 -8.43
C ASN A 60 0.75 -13.06 -8.66
N VAL A 61 1.84 -12.39 -9.08
CA VAL A 61 1.86 -10.92 -9.24
C VAL A 61 0.78 -10.42 -10.21
N PRO A 62 0.57 -11.01 -11.40
CA PRO A 62 -0.46 -10.52 -12.31
C PRO A 62 -1.86 -10.59 -11.71
N LEU A 63 -2.17 -11.65 -10.95
CA LEU A 63 -3.47 -11.82 -10.30
C LEU A 63 -3.69 -10.73 -9.24
N VAL A 64 -2.70 -10.48 -8.38
CA VAL A 64 -2.80 -9.46 -7.34
C VAL A 64 -2.96 -8.06 -7.96
N LEU A 65 -2.16 -7.73 -8.98
CA LEU A 65 -2.26 -6.42 -9.64
C LEU A 65 -3.58 -6.24 -10.39
N SER A 66 -4.16 -7.30 -10.96
CA SER A 66 -5.45 -7.23 -11.68
C SER A 66 -6.66 -6.91 -10.79
N ASP A 67 -6.54 -7.12 -9.48
CA ASP A 67 -7.57 -6.78 -8.49
C ASP A 67 -7.47 -5.31 -8.01
N LEU A 68 -6.42 -4.59 -8.44
CA LEU A 68 -6.17 -3.21 -8.04
C LEU A 68 -6.56 -2.24 -9.14
N TYR A 69 -7.06 -1.08 -8.71
CA TYR A 69 -7.00 0.12 -9.54
C TYR A 69 -5.67 0.83 -9.30
N LEU A 70 -4.79 0.80 -10.31
CA LEU A 70 -3.47 1.43 -10.25
C LEU A 70 -3.56 2.91 -10.63
N VAL A 71 -2.98 3.76 -9.78
CA VAL A 71 -2.97 5.21 -9.91
C VAL A 71 -1.63 5.66 -10.48
N GLU A 72 -1.68 6.43 -11.55
CA GLU A 72 -0.51 6.98 -12.24
C GLU A 72 0.31 7.96 -11.39
N ILE A 73 1.63 7.94 -11.56
CA ILE A 73 2.55 8.88 -10.90
C ILE A 73 2.58 10.20 -11.69
N THR A 74 1.50 10.97 -11.58
CA THR A 74 1.34 12.25 -12.27
C THR A 74 2.32 13.32 -11.77
N ALA A 75 2.36 14.48 -12.45
CA ALA A 75 3.16 15.61 -11.99
C ALA A 75 2.78 16.07 -10.57
N VAL A 76 1.48 16.06 -10.25
CA VAL A 76 0.98 16.40 -8.91
C VAL A 76 1.53 15.43 -7.87
N VAL A 77 1.46 14.12 -8.13
CA VAL A 77 2.02 13.11 -7.22
C VAL A 77 3.51 13.35 -6.96
N ARG A 78 4.29 13.61 -8.01
CA ARG A 78 5.74 13.86 -7.88
C ARG A 78 6.05 15.12 -7.09
N GLN A 79 5.30 16.20 -7.33
CA GLN A 79 5.46 17.47 -6.62
C GLN A 79 5.09 17.33 -5.15
N THR A 80 3.98 16.67 -4.84
CA THR A 80 3.56 16.39 -3.46
C THR A 80 4.59 15.49 -2.75
N ALA A 81 5.06 14.43 -3.41
CA ALA A 81 6.10 13.56 -2.86
C ALA A 81 7.40 14.31 -2.54
N ALA A 82 7.78 15.26 -3.41
CA ALA A 82 8.97 16.09 -3.21
C ALA A 82 8.81 17.17 -2.13
N SER A 83 7.57 17.49 -1.72
CA SER A 83 7.28 18.52 -0.72
C SER A 83 7.22 18.01 0.72
N TYR A 84 7.35 16.71 0.96
CA TYR A 84 7.39 16.20 2.32
C TYR A 84 8.69 16.62 3.02
N ASP A 85 8.54 17.24 4.18
CA ASP A 85 9.67 17.77 4.96
C ASP A 85 10.42 16.69 5.75
N ASP A 86 9.85 15.49 5.92
CA ASP A 86 10.49 14.41 6.67
C ASP A 86 11.70 13.84 5.89
N PRO A 87 12.95 14.09 6.35
CA PRO A 87 14.14 13.60 5.66
C PRO A 87 14.31 12.08 5.77
N LEU A 88 13.53 11.42 6.65
CA LEU A 88 13.53 10.00 6.86
C LEU A 88 12.47 9.28 6.02
N LEU A 89 11.56 9.99 5.36
CA LEU A 89 10.62 9.40 4.42
C LEU A 89 11.35 9.02 3.12
N ARG A 90 11.43 7.71 2.82
CA ARG A 90 12.13 7.24 1.62
C ARG A 90 11.38 7.68 0.37
N SER A 91 12.09 7.86 -0.75
CA SER A 91 11.48 8.39 -1.98
C SER A 91 10.31 7.55 -2.52
N LEU A 92 10.37 6.22 -2.42
CA LEU A 92 9.29 5.35 -2.88
C LEU A 92 8.08 5.41 -1.92
N ASP A 93 8.34 5.44 -0.62
CA ASP A 93 7.32 5.63 0.42
C ASP A 93 6.62 6.99 0.25
N ALA A 94 7.36 8.05 -0.07
CA ALA A 94 6.83 9.37 -0.41
C ALA A 94 5.91 9.33 -1.64
N ILE A 95 6.24 8.55 -2.68
CA ILE A 95 5.36 8.39 -3.84
C ILE A 95 4.08 7.65 -3.46
N HIS A 96 4.16 6.60 -2.64
CA HIS A 96 2.96 5.91 -2.15
C HIS A 96 2.08 6.85 -1.33
N LEU A 97 2.68 7.62 -0.42
CA LEU A 97 1.97 8.57 0.42
C LEU A 97 1.28 9.66 -0.40
N ALA A 98 1.99 10.27 -1.35
CA ALA A 98 1.46 11.31 -2.23
C ALA A 98 0.34 10.78 -3.13
N THR A 99 0.49 9.55 -3.64
CA THR A 99 -0.54 8.89 -4.45
C THR A 99 -1.81 8.68 -3.63
N ALA A 100 -1.71 8.30 -2.36
CA ALA A 100 -2.87 8.15 -1.49
C ALA A 100 -3.50 9.49 -1.09
N GLN A 101 -2.70 10.52 -0.83
CA GLN A 101 -3.20 11.83 -0.42
C GLN A 101 -4.07 12.50 -1.49
N ILE A 102 -3.77 12.32 -2.77
CA ILE A 102 -4.64 12.85 -3.85
C ILE A 102 -6.00 12.16 -3.93
N LEU A 103 -6.19 11.03 -3.21
CA LEU A 103 -7.44 10.27 -3.14
C LEU A 103 -8.27 10.57 -1.87
N THR A 104 -7.81 11.50 -1.02
CA THR A 104 -8.36 11.76 0.34
C THR A 104 -9.86 12.02 0.39
N GLY A 105 -10.48 12.51 -0.68
CA GLY A 105 -11.95 12.67 -0.77
C GLY A 105 -12.74 11.36 -0.82
N GLY A 106 -12.09 10.20 -0.93
CA GLY A 106 -12.74 8.89 -0.96
C GLY A 106 -11.85 7.74 -0.48
N LEU A 107 -10.82 8.03 0.33
CA LEU A 107 -9.93 7.02 0.89
C LEU A 107 -10.35 6.65 2.31
N ASP A 108 -10.74 5.39 2.49
CA ASP A 108 -11.23 4.84 3.76
C ASP A 108 -10.06 4.40 4.65
N ALA A 109 -8.98 3.93 4.03
CA ALA A 109 -7.76 3.53 4.73
C ALA A 109 -6.53 3.51 3.82
N PHE A 110 -5.38 3.83 4.40
CA PHE A 110 -4.04 3.58 3.88
C PHE A 110 -3.45 2.37 4.62
N VAL A 111 -3.21 1.28 3.90
CA VAL A 111 -2.70 0.03 4.46
C VAL A 111 -1.21 -0.11 4.16
N THR A 112 -0.42 -0.20 5.22
CA THR A 112 1.02 -0.47 5.16
C THR A 112 1.47 -1.24 6.39
N TYR A 113 2.54 -2.01 6.24
CA TYR A 113 3.24 -2.72 7.32
C TYR A 113 4.64 -2.16 7.57
N ASP A 114 5.02 -1.07 6.89
CA ASP A 114 6.18 -0.26 7.28
C ASP A 114 5.73 0.75 8.34
N LYS A 115 6.25 0.62 9.57
CA LYS A 115 5.86 1.48 10.70
C LYS A 115 6.12 2.96 10.43
N ARG A 116 7.21 3.30 9.72
CA ARG A 116 7.55 4.70 9.42
C ARG A 116 6.60 5.28 8.39
N LEU A 117 6.24 4.49 7.37
CA LEU A 117 5.23 4.93 6.40
C LEU A 117 3.84 5.03 7.04
N LEU A 118 3.52 4.18 8.00
CA LEU A 118 2.27 4.26 8.78
C LEU A 118 2.19 5.57 9.58
N GLU A 119 3.27 5.91 10.28
CA GLU A 119 3.39 7.17 11.02
C GLU A 119 3.30 8.39 10.08
N ALA A 120 4.02 8.36 8.95
CA ALA A 120 3.96 9.43 7.95
C ALA A 120 2.55 9.60 7.36
N ALA A 121 1.86 8.50 7.04
CA ALA A 121 0.50 8.52 6.54
C ALA A 121 -0.50 9.09 7.56
N SER A 122 -0.38 8.69 8.83
CA SER A 122 -1.17 9.28 9.91
C SER A 122 -0.86 10.77 10.09
N GLY A 123 0.42 11.15 10.00
CA GLY A 123 0.88 12.53 10.18
C GLY A 123 0.32 13.51 9.14
N VAL A 124 -0.01 13.02 7.95
CA VAL A 124 -0.66 13.82 6.90
C VAL A 124 -2.19 13.66 6.84
N GLY A 125 -2.78 13.07 7.89
CA GLY A 125 -4.22 12.99 8.10
C GLY A 125 -4.93 11.81 7.43
N LEU A 126 -4.20 10.81 6.91
CA LEU A 126 -4.82 9.59 6.37
C LEU A 126 -5.28 8.69 7.52
N THR A 127 -6.45 8.06 7.35
CA THR A 127 -6.82 6.91 8.18
C THR A 127 -5.88 5.77 7.82
N VAL A 128 -5.15 5.22 8.79
CA VAL A 128 -4.18 4.14 8.57
C VAL A 128 -4.67 2.81 9.11
N ALA A 129 -4.24 1.71 8.50
CA ALA A 129 -4.51 0.36 9.00
C ALA A 129 -3.33 -0.58 8.74
N ALA A 130 -3.07 -1.48 9.69
CA ALA A 130 -2.11 -2.57 9.53
C ALA A 130 -2.65 -3.85 10.19
N PRO A 131 -3.66 -4.52 9.61
CA PRO A 131 -4.29 -5.69 10.24
C PRO A 131 -3.27 -6.78 10.56
N GLY A 132 -3.24 -7.24 11.82
CA GLY A 132 -2.27 -8.25 12.28
C GLY A 132 -0.86 -7.72 12.55
N LEU A 133 -0.64 -6.39 12.48
CA LEU A 133 0.53 -5.77 13.09
C LEU A 133 0.25 -5.57 14.58
N TYR A 134 0.88 -6.36 15.43
CA TYR A 134 0.82 -6.18 16.88
C TYR A 134 1.94 -5.24 17.32
N ASP A 135 1.61 -4.29 18.19
CA ASP A 135 2.62 -3.55 18.95
C ASP A 135 3.27 -4.53 19.93
N GLY A 136 4.47 -5.00 19.56
CA GLY A 136 5.34 -5.75 20.47
C GLY A 136 5.89 -4.86 21.55
#